data_AF-A0A2H0WTR3-F1
#
_entry.id   AF-A0A2H0WTR3-F1
#
_cell.length_a   1.000
_cell.length_b   1.000
_cell.length_c   1.000
_cell.angle_alpha   90.00
_cell.angle_beta   90.00
_cell.angle_gamma   90.00
#
_symmetry.space_group_name_H-M   'P 1'
#
loop_
_entity.id
_entity.type
_entity.pdbx_description
1 polymer ?
#
loop_
_entity_poly.entity_id
_entity_poly.type
_entity_poly.pdbx_seq_one_letter_code
_entity_poly.pdbx_strand_id
1 'polypeptide(L)' 'MKIPFSKVPLPIRIFVLLFIPLCLLFFWILYDLPSPYSLKDYKVIPISTKIFDRSGNLLYEIYRDQNRTPVKLKDL' A
#
# COMPACT_ATOMS: atom_id res chain seq x y z
N MET A 1 15.65 -20.71 -33.38
CA MET A 1 15.19 -22.13 -33.33
C MET A 1 13.81 -22.15 -32.68
N LYS A 2 12.73 -22.40 -33.44
CA LYS A 2 11.36 -22.44 -32.89
C LYS A 2 11.09 -23.86 -32.39
N ILE A 3 10.90 -24.05 -31.09
CA ILE A 3 10.46 -25.35 -30.55
C ILE A 3 8.97 -25.47 -30.88
N PRO A 4 8.55 -26.48 -31.66
CA PRO A 4 7.13 -26.64 -32.01
C PRO A 4 6.31 -26.96 -30.75
N PHE A 5 5.15 -26.32 -30.59
CA PHE A 5 4.26 -26.48 -29.43
C PHE A 5 3.90 -27.95 -29.16
N SER A 6 3.86 -28.77 -30.21
CA SER A 6 3.62 -30.22 -30.13
C SER A 6 4.65 -30.99 -29.29
N LYS A 7 5.87 -30.46 -29.11
CA LYS A 7 6.94 -31.10 -28.34
C LYS A 7 7.04 -30.65 -26.88
N VAL A 8 6.16 -29.75 -26.44
CA VAL A 8 6.11 -29.33 -25.03
C VAL A 8 5.33 -30.40 -24.23
N PRO A 9 5.91 -30.96 -23.15
CA PRO A 9 5.25 -31.99 -22.36
C PRO A 9 4.03 -31.44 -21.61
N LEU A 10 3.00 -32.28 -21.44
CA LEU A 10 1.73 -31.94 -20.80
C LEU A 10 1.85 -31.25 -19.42
N PRO A 11 2.71 -31.69 -18.47
CA PRO A 11 2.84 -31.03 -17.18
C PRO A 11 3.31 -29.58 -17.29
N ILE A 12 4.19 -29.28 -18.24
CA ILE A 12 4.68 -27.91 -18.47
C ILE A 12 3.54 -27.02 -18.99
N ARG A 13 2.67 -27.55 -19.85
CA ARG A 13 1.51 -26.80 -20.35
C ARG A 13 0.52 -26.48 -19.23
N ILE A 14 0.24 -27.45 -18.35
CA ILE A 14 -0.63 -27.26 -17.18
C ILE A 14 -0.02 -26.23 -16.22
N PHE A 15 1.29 -26.32 -15.96
CA PHE A 15 1.98 -25.37 -15.11
C PHE A 15 1.85 -23.94 -15.65
N VAL A 16 2.13 -23.72 -16.94
CA VAL A 16 2.03 -22.39 -17.57
C VAL A 16 0.58 -21.88 -17.54
N LEU A 17 -0.39 -22.75 -17.81
CA LEU A 17 -1.83 -22.43 -17.76
C LEU A 17 -2.27 -21.94 -16.37
N LEU A 18 -1.69 -22.46 -15.29
CA LEU A 18 -2.02 -22.06 -13.92
C LEU A 18 -1.16 -20.87 -13.44
N PHE A 19 0.11 -20.81 -13.85
CA PHE A 19 1.05 -19.81 -13.37
C PHE A 19 0.77 -18.42 -13.95
N ILE A 20 0.48 -18.32 -15.25
CA ILE A 20 0.17 -17.05 -15.91
C ILE A 20 -1.01 -16.31 -15.26
N PRO A 21 -2.21 -16.92 -15.09
CA PRO A 21 -3.34 -16.22 -14.47
C PRO A 21 -3.06 -15.86 -13.00
N LEU A 22 -2.28 -16.67 -12.28
CA LEU A 22 -1.88 -16.35 -10.91
C LEU A 22 -0.99 -15.09 -10.87
N CYS A 23 0.00 -14.99 -11.78
CA CYS A 23 0.82 -13.79 -11.90
C CYS A 23 0.00 -12.56 -12.29
N LEU A 24 -0.95 -12.70 -13.22
CA LEU A 24 -1.83 -11.61 -13.64
C LEU A 24 -2.73 -11.15 -12.48
N LEU A 25 -3.28 -12.09 -11.71
CA LEU A 25 -4.08 -11.78 -10.52
C LEU A 25 -3.23 -11.03 -9.48
N PHE A 26 -2.03 -11.51 -9.21
CA PHE A 26 -1.11 -10.87 -8.27
C PHE A 26 -0.73 -9.45 -8.71
N PHE A 27 -0.42 -9.28 -10.00
CA PHE A 27 -0.16 -7.96 -10.57
C PHE A 27 -1.37 -7.05 -10.45
N TRP A 28 -2.57 -7.51 -10.79
CA TRP A 28 -3.81 -6.73 -10.71
C TRP A 28 -4.10 -6.25 -9.27
N ILE A 29 -3.88 -7.11 -8.27
CA ILE A 29 -4.04 -6.74 -6.85
C ILE A 29 -3.03 -5.67 -6.44
N LEU A 30 -1.79 -5.78 -6.89
CA LEU A 30 -0.70 -4.91 -6.43
C LEU A 30 -0.50 -3.63 -7.25
N TYR A 31 -1.06 -3.55 -8.46
CA TYR A 31 -0.80 -2.46 -9.41
C TYR A 31 -1.21 -1.09 -8.86
N ASP A 32 -2.32 -1.01 -8.13
CA ASP A 32 -2.85 0.23 -7.56
C ASP A 32 -2.44 0.46 -6.10
N LEU A 33 -1.54 -0.37 -5.54
CA LEU A 33 -1.10 -0.17 -4.15
C LEU A 33 -0.23 1.09 -4.04
N PRO A 34 -0.50 1.97 -3.04
CA PRO A 34 0.39 3.10 -2.78
C PRO A 34 1.78 2.61 -2.40
N SER A 35 2.80 3.41 -2.73
CA SER A 35 4.18 3.12 -2.35
C SER A 35 4.31 2.88 -0.84
N PRO A 36 4.99 1.82 -0.39
CA PRO A 36 5.19 1.56 1.05
C PRO A 36 5.97 2.68 1.73
N TYR A 37 6.77 3.45 0.97
CA TYR A 37 7.47 4.63 1.49
C TYR A 37 6.53 5.74 1.95
N SER A 38 5.28 5.78 1.47
CA SER A 38 4.29 6.77 1.91
C SER A 38 3.88 6.60 3.38
N LEU A 39 4.18 5.44 3.99
CA LEU A 39 3.94 5.20 5.42
C LEU A 39 4.93 5.94 6.33
N LYS A 40 6.13 6.29 5.84
CA LYS A 40 7.21 6.84 6.68
C LYS A 40 6.93 8.21 7.29
N ASP A 41 5.94 8.95 6.76
CA ASP A 41 5.66 10.33 7.15
C ASP A 41 4.16 10.59 7.43
N TYR A 42 3.38 9.57 7.78
CA TYR A 42 1.93 9.69 7.99
C TYR A 42 1.15 10.24 6.77
N LYS A 43 1.72 10.26 5.56
CA LYS A 43 1.07 10.83 4.35
C LYS A 43 -0.27 10.18 4.02
N VAL A 44 -0.42 8.90 4.37
CA VAL A 44 -1.64 8.11 4.14
C VAL A 44 -2.45 7.89 5.43
N ILE A 45 -1.94 8.31 6.59
CA ILE A 45 -2.58 8.10 7.88
C ILE A 45 -3.30 9.40 8.25
N PRO A 46 -4.63 9.39 8.44
CA PRO A 46 -5.35 10.60 8.83
C PRO A 46 -4.93 11.04 10.24
N ILE A 47 -4.55 12.31 10.37
CA ILE A 47 -4.16 12.99 11.62
C ILE A 47 -5.14 14.13 11.94
N SER A 48 -5.28 14.46 13.22
CA SER A 48 -6.11 15.58 13.66
C SER A 48 -5.49 16.92 13.26
N THR A 49 -6.33 17.87 12.84
CA THR A 49 -5.93 19.27 12.63
C THR A 49 -6.02 20.01 13.94
N LYS A 50 -4.94 20.68 14.36
CA LYS A 50 -4.91 21.50 15.58
C LYS A 50 -4.86 22.98 15.24
N ILE A 51 -5.77 23.76 15.83
CA ILE A 51 -5.86 25.21 15.68
C ILE A 51 -5.37 25.84 16.98
N PHE A 52 -4.34 26.67 16.87
CA PHE A 52 -3.74 27.37 18.01
C PHE A 52 -4.03 28.88 17.95
N ASP A 53 -4.08 29.52 19.11
CA ASP A 53 -4.07 30.99 19.19
C ASP A 53 -2.66 31.54 18.89
N ARG A 54 -2.53 32.88 18.91
CA ARG A 54 -1.25 33.57 18.67
C ARG A 54 -0.21 33.33 19.79
N SER A 55 -0.65 32.90 20.96
CA SER A 55 0.19 32.59 22.11
C SER A 55 0.61 31.11 22.14
N GLY A 56 0.14 30.30 21.18
CA GLY A 56 0.40 28.87 21.10
C GLY A 56 -0.55 27.99 21.92
N ASN A 57 -1.62 28.52 22.50
CA ASN A 57 -2.61 27.72 23.21
C ASN A 57 -3.53 27.01 22.22
N LEU A 58 -3.80 25.73 22.46
CA LEU A 58 -4.72 24.94 21.65
C LEU A 58 -6.16 25.45 21.82
N LEU A 59 -6.79 25.86 20.73
CA LEU A 59 -8.18 26.32 20.71
C LEU A 59 -9.14 25.21 20.29
N TYR A 60 -8.80 24.50 19.21
CA TYR A 60 -9.64 23.45 18.64
C TYR A 60 -8.81 22.32 18.06
N GLU A 61 -9.39 21.12 18.10
CA GLU A 61 -8.89 19.96 17.39
C GLU A 61 -10.01 19.41 16.50
N ILE A 62 -9.75 19.34 15.19
CA ILE A 62 -10.71 18.85 14.19
C ILE A 62 -10.24 17.48 13.72
N TYR A 63 -11.09 16.47 13.87
CA TYR A 63 -10.87 15.13 13.39
C TYR A 63 -12.18 14.54 12.87
N ARG A 64 -12.10 13.53 12.00
CA ARG A 64 -13.28 12.80 11.52
C ARG A 64 -13.57 11.63 12.46
N ASP A 65 -12.96 10.49 12.18
CA ASP A 65 -13.26 9.25 12.89
C ASP A 65 -12.35 9.02 14.10
N GLN A 66 -11.14 9.60 14.10
CA GLN A 66 -10.13 9.31 15.11
C GLN A 66 -9.34 10.55 15.51
N ASN A 67 -9.17 10.75 16.82
CA ASN A 67 -8.26 11.74 17.35
C ASN A 67 -6.83 11.18 17.38
N ARG A 68 -5.96 11.66 16.47
CA ARG A 68 -4.57 11.20 16.34
C ARG A 68 -3.60 12.36 16.29
N THR A 69 -2.65 12.35 17.21
CA THR A 69 -1.47 13.23 17.21
C THR A 69 -0.23 12.40 16.87
N PRO A 70 0.56 12.78 15.84
CA PRO A 70 1.82 12.10 15.56
C PRO A 70 2.82 12.37 16.69
N VAL A 71 3.49 11.32 17.16
CA VAL A 71 4.53 11.37 18.20
C VAL A 71 5.78 10.68 17.66
N LYS A 72 6.97 11.23 17.89
CA LYS A 72 8.22 10.58 17.48
C LYS A 72 8.50 9.42 18.43
N LEU A 73 9.02 8.31 17.90
CA LEU A 73 9.32 7.11 18.71
C LEU A 73 10.28 7.38 19.87
N LYS A 74 11.17 8.37 19.74
CA LYS A 74 12.11 8.78 20.79
C LYS A 74 11.46 9.57 21.95
N ASP A 75 10.23 10.05 21.74
CA ASP A 75 9.47 10.83 22.70
C ASP A 75 8.45 9.94 23.46
N LEU A 76 8.52 8.61 23.25
CA LEU A 76 7.80 7.57 24.03
C LEU A 76 8.70 7.06 25.16
#